data_AF-D6SLU7-F1
#
_entry.id   AF-D6SLU7-F1
#
_cell.length_a   1.000
_cell.length_b   1.000
_cell.length_c   1.000
_cell.angle_alpha   90.00
_cell.angle_beta   90.00
_cell.angle_gamma   90.00
#
_symmetry.space_group_name_H-M   'P 1'
#
loop_
_entity.id
_entity.type
_entity.pdbx_description
1 polymer ?
#
loop_
_entity_poly.entity_id
_entity_poly.type
_entity_poly.pdbx_seq_one_letter_code
_entity_poly.pdbx_strand_id
1 'polypeptide(L)'
;MFSLVFFLLGLSSAQAWQQVQVDVELDEDKSFQELQQQGLRSGYSQAVIRESQRIVPGELSEKRKEMLGEHLDWRIDDLILGYRIFSREEVDDRLLMDLEVNVDTAALRSILQRTGVYYTSTAPWKYDLSTRGSGPGDFGMLQRLQTITGVEVDSDAPTSVSLTRRQDGSWSGVIDYKDITHEVTGGNLYSVWSDLWAFFFTRPEVMSEMTMDFTLKTTGWATTDAIMHFDEMILSWDEKVEKGSILYIHTDVPSYRAGWTLTTLNPDLLKKRLGEYLPSRGVYHTIDENTQ
;
A
#
# COMPACT_ATOMS: atom_id res chain seq x y z
N MET A 1 34.91 11.74 34.54
CA MET A 1 33.58 11.25 34.10
C MET A 1 33.28 11.96 32.78
N PHE A 2 33.68 11.35 31.66
CA PHE A 2 33.48 11.91 30.32
C PHE A 2 32.23 11.25 29.72
N SER A 3 31.18 12.05 29.50
CA SER A 3 30.00 11.63 28.74
C SER A 3 30.27 11.87 27.27
N LEU A 4 30.42 10.77 26.51
CA LEU A 4 30.51 10.79 25.06
C LEU A 4 29.07 10.77 24.52
N VAL A 5 28.61 11.90 23.99
CA VAL A 5 27.32 11.99 23.28
C VAL A 5 27.56 11.48 21.86
N PHE A 6 27.01 10.30 21.55
CA PHE A 6 26.98 9.77 20.19
C PHE A 6 25.83 10.43 19.42
N PHE A 7 26.16 11.37 18.54
CA PHE A 7 25.24 11.86 17.52
C PHE A 7 25.29 10.89 16.33
N LEU A 8 24.33 9.97 16.25
CA LEU A 8 24.10 9.15 15.06
C LEU A 8 23.16 9.91 14.12
N LEU A 9 23.73 10.72 13.24
CA LEU A 9 23.05 11.17 12.01
C LEU A 9 23.33 10.15 10.91
N GLY A 10 22.53 9.08 10.92
CA GLY A 10 22.43 8.16 9.79
C GLY A 10 21.17 8.47 9.00
N LEU A 11 21.28 9.26 7.93
CA LEU A 11 20.29 9.25 6.85
C LEU A 11 20.54 7.99 6.02
N SER A 12 20.13 6.85 6.55
CA SER A 12 20.01 5.62 5.76
C SER A 12 18.70 5.71 5.00
N SER A 13 18.74 5.54 3.68
CA SER A 13 17.58 5.17 2.88
C SER A 13 16.87 4.02 3.60
N ALA A 14 15.72 4.33 4.21
CA ALA A 14 15.10 3.49 5.22
C ALA A 14 14.57 2.20 4.60
N GLN A 15 15.35 1.13 4.65
CA GLN A 15 14.78 -0.20 4.65
C GLN A 15 14.03 -0.34 5.98
N ALA A 16 12.70 -0.25 5.92
CA ALA A 16 11.85 -0.24 7.10
C ALA A 16 11.71 -1.67 7.63
N TRP A 17 12.64 -2.05 8.52
CA TRP A 17 12.52 -3.30 9.27
C TRP A 17 11.29 -3.24 10.18
N GLN A 18 10.42 -4.24 10.04
CA GLN A 18 9.20 -4.36 10.84
C GLN A 18 9.46 -5.19 12.09
N GLN A 19 9.31 -4.57 13.26
CA GLN A 19 9.42 -5.26 14.55
C GLN A 19 8.12 -6.00 14.87
N VAL A 20 8.13 -7.32 14.94
CA VAL A 20 6.95 -8.14 15.22
C VAL A 20 7.21 -9.06 16.40
N GLN A 21 6.16 -9.27 17.20
CA GLN A 21 6.17 -10.21 18.31
C GLN A 21 5.27 -11.37 17.93
N VAL A 22 5.82 -12.58 17.98
CA VAL A 22 5.07 -13.79 17.69
C VAL A 22 5.00 -14.65 18.91
N ASP A 23 3.85 -15.32 19.01
CA ASP A 23 3.50 -16.17 20.11
C ASP A 23 2.93 -17.46 19.50
N VAL A 24 3.64 -18.56 19.72
CA VAL A 24 3.31 -19.88 19.18
C VAL A 24 3.11 -20.82 20.36
N GLU A 25 1.93 -21.42 20.46
CA GLU A 25 1.65 -22.47 21.44
C GLU A 25 2.57 -23.67 21.18
N LEU A 26 3.24 -24.16 22.24
CA LEU A 26 4.03 -25.38 22.16
C LEU A 26 3.08 -26.55 21.92
N ASP A 27 3.47 -27.40 20.99
CA ASP A 27 2.73 -28.59 20.59
C ASP A 27 3.68 -29.76 20.83
N GLU A 28 3.31 -30.68 21.72
CA GLU A 28 4.15 -31.83 22.11
C GLU A 28 4.51 -32.72 20.90
N ASP A 29 3.71 -32.65 19.82
CA ASP A 29 3.93 -33.40 18.59
C ASP A 29 4.87 -32.67 17.61
N LYS A 30 5.25 -31.41 17.88
CA LYS A 30 6.15 -30.62 17.02
C LYS A 30 7.54 -30.50 17.61
N SER A 31 8.53 -30.68 16.76
CA SER A 31 9.89 -30.31 17.09
C SER A 31 10.01 -28.79 17.30
N PHE A 32 10.97 -28.39 18.13
CA PHE A 32 11.31 -26.99 18.33
C PHE A 32 11.61 -26.24 17.02
N GLN A 33 12.21 -26.92 16.04
CA GLN A 33 12.46 -26.34 14.72
C GLN A 33 11.16 -26.04 13.97
N GLU A 34 10.16 -26.91 14.05
CA GLU A 34 8.85 -26.69 13.43
C GLU A 34 8.10 -25.53 14.11
N LEU A 35 8.14 -25.46 15.43
CA LEU A 35 7.58 -24.34 16.20
C LEU A 35 8.25 -23.01 15.84
N GLN A 36 9.57 -23.01 15.69
CA GLN A 36 10.32 -21.84 15.24
C GLN A 36 9.91 -21.42 13.82
N GLN A 37 9.74 -22.36 12.89
CA GLN A 37 9.29 -22.05 11.53
C GLN A 37 7.85 -21.53 11.50
N GLN A 38 6.98 -22.07 12.34
CA GLN A 38 5.63 -21.55 12.54
C GLN A 38 5.67 -20.10 13.07
N GLY A 39 6.55 -19.82 14.04
CA GLY A 39 6.78 -18.47 14.56
C GLY A 39 7.29 -17.51 13.49
N LEU A 40 8.26 -17.94 12.68
CA LEU A 40 8.77 -17.14 11.56
C LEU A 40 7.69 -16.81 10.54
N ARG A 41 6.90 -17.80 10.11
CA ARG A 41 5.79 -17.56 9.16
C ARG A 41 4.73 -16.60 9.73
N SER A 42 4.37 -16.77 11.00
CA SER A 42 3.47 -15.84 11.70
C SER A 42 4.06 -14.41 11.71
N GLY A 43 5.36 -14.29 11.98
CA GLY A 43 6.06 -13.02 12.02
C GLY A 43 6.11 -12.33 10.66
N TYR A 44 6.38 -13.08 9.60
CA TYR A 44 6.34 -12.56 8.24
C TYR A 44 4.95 -12.03 7.89
N SER A 45 3.89 -12.74 8.30
CA SER A 45 2.50 -12.36 7.98
C SER A 45 2.14 -11.05 8.68
N GLN A 46 2.46 -10.95 9.99
CA GLN A 46 2.30 -9.72 10.75
C GLN A 46 3.11 -8.55 10.15
N ALA A 47 4.34 -8.80 9.72
CA ALA A 47 5.20 -7.78 9.13
C ALA A 47 4.65 -7.27 7.80
N VAL A 48 4.22 -8.17 6.91
CA VAL A 48 3.61 -7.82 5.62
C VAL A 48 2.31 -7.04 5.81
N ILE A 49 1.46 -7.41 6.78
CA ILE A 49 0.22 -6.68 7.05
C ILE A 49 0.48 -5.30 7.63
N ARG A 50 1.43 -5.19 8.58
CA ARG A 50 1.83 -3.89 9.13
C ARG A 50 2.40 -2.98 8.05
N GLU A 51 3.26 -3.53 7.21
CA GLU A 51 3.83 -2.80 6.08
C GLU A 51 2.75 -2.41 5.07
N SER A 52 1.76 -3.27 4.83
CA SER A 52 0.61 -2.94 3.98
C SER A 52 -0.16 -1.73 4.53
N GLN A 53 -0.46 -1.70 5.83
CA GLN A 53 -1.11 -0.57 6.49
C GLN A 53 -0.28 0.71 6.41
N ARG A 54 1.04 0.59 6.46
CA ARG A 54 1.96 1.72 6.30
C ARG A 54 1.89 2.26 4.87
N ILE A 55 1.92 1.40 3.86
CA ILE A 55 1.93 1.77 2.44
C ILE A 55 0.63 2.43 2.00
N VAL A 56 -0.53 1.92 2.44
CA VAL A 56 -1.82 2.41 1.95
C VAL A 56 -2.14 3.84 2.45
N PRO A 57 -2.76 4.70 1.61
CA PRO A 57 -3.09 6.08 2.01
C PRO A 57 -4.17 6.21 3.10
N GLY A 58 -5.01 5.20 3.30
CA GLY A 58 -6.11 5.18 4.26
C GLY A 58 -6.06 3.99 5.22
N GLU A 59 -6.97 3.95 6.20
CA GLU A 59 -7.03 2.85 7.17
C GLU A 59 -7.84 1.66 6.62
N LEU A 60 -7.28 0.46 6.77
CA LEU A 60 -7.99 -0.78 6.47
C LEU A 60 -8.75 -1.27 7.71
N SER A 61 -10.03 -1.62 7.55
CA SER A 61 -10.82 -2.25 8.61
C SER A 61 -10.22 -3.60 9.04
N GLU A 62 -10.46 -4.02 10.29
CA GLU A 62 -9.92 -5.30 10.81
C GLU A 62 -10.25 -6.49 9.90
N LYS A 63 -11.51 -6.60 9.48
CA LYS A 63 -11.95 -7.65 8.55
C LYS A 63 -11.18 -7.64 7.23
N ARG A 64 -10.91 -6.45 6.68
CA ARG A 64 -10.17 -6.32 5.42
C ARG A 64 -8.70 -6.66 5.60
N LYS A 65 -8.10 -6.31 6.75
CA LYS A 65 -6.72 -6.69 7.09
C LYS A 65 -6.57 -8.20 7.23
N GLU A 66 -7.49 -8.86 7.92
CA GLU A 66 -7.52 -10.31 8.04
C GLU A 66 -7.58 -10.99 6.66
N MET A 67 -8.54 -10.60 5.82
CA MET A 67 -8.69 -11.15 4.47
C MET A 67 -7.50 -10.84 3.55
N LEU A 68 -6.88 -9.67 3.71
CA LEU A 68 -5.66 -9.31 3.00
C LEU A 68 -4.49 -10.21 3.43
N GLY A 69 -4.37 -10.52 4.73
CA GLY A 69 -3.35 -11.44 5.25
C GLY A 69 -3.47 -12.82 4.61
N GLU A 70 -4.67 -13.39 4.61
CA GLU A 70 -4.95 -14.65 3.93
C GLU A 70 -4.68 -14.58 2.41
N HIS A 71 -4.95 -13.43 1.78
CA HIS A 71 -4.70 -13.23 0.35
C HIS A 71 -3.21 -13.14 0.01
N LEU A 72 -2.38 -12.62 0.92
CA LEU A 72 -0.94 -12.44 0.72
C LEU A 72 -0.12 -13.65 1.18
N ASP A 73 -0.68 -14.55 1.99
CA ASP A 73 0.04 -15.69 2.59
C ASP A 73 0.76 -16.57 1.56
N TRP A 74 0.18 -16.80 0.38
CA TRP A 74 0.82 -17.61 -0.66
C TRP A 74 2.02 -16.93 -1.36
N ARG A 75 2.21 -15.61 -1.16
CA ARG A 75 3.33 -14.83 -1.69
C ARG A 75 4.27 -14.32 -0.63
N ILE A 76 4.07 -14.72 0.63
CA ILE A 76 4.76 -14.15 1.76
C ILE A 76 6.29 -14.23 1.59
N ASP A 77 6.78 -15.37 1.12
CA ASP A 77 8.21 -15.63 0.91
C ASP A 77 8.82 -14.73 -0.18
N ASP A 78 8.05 -14.39 -1.22
CA ASP A 78 8.49 -13.46 -2.29
C ASP A 78 8.64 -12.02 -1.77
N LEU A 79 8.00 -11.69 -0.65
CA LEU A 79 7.95 -10.36 -0.08
C LEU A 79 8.98 -10.15 1.03
N ILE A 80 9.66 -11.20 1.50
CA ILE A 80 10.66 -11.08 2.57
C ILE A 80 12.06 -10.98 1.98
N LEU A 81 12.72 -9.84 2.20
CA LEU A 81 14.12 -9.61 1.83
C LEU A 81 15.10 -10.17 2.87
N GLY A 82 14.66 -10.33 4.11
CA GLY A 82 15.45 -10.90 5.20
C GLY A 82 14.78 -10.75 6.55
N TYR A 83 15.34 -11.36 7.58
CA TYR A 83 14.84 -11.25 8.95
C TYR A 83 15.98 -11.38 9.98
N ARG A 84 15.71 -10.93 11.21
CA ARG A 84 16.56 -11.11 12.38
C ARG A 84 15.71 -11.50 13.58
N ILE A 85 16.18 -12.48 14.36
CA ILE A 85 15.58 -12.86 15.64
C ILE A 85 16.37 -12.14 16.74
N PHE A 86 15.69 -11.35 17.58
CA PHE A 86 16.32 -10.68 18.73
C PHE A 86 16.24 -11.50 19.99
N SER A 87 15.04 -12.01 20.27
CA SER A 87 14.74 -12.79 21.45
C SER A 87 13.97 -14.02 21.04
N ARG A 88 14.11 -15.05 21.87
CA ARG A 88 13.37 -16.29 21.75
C ARG A 88 13.31 -16.92 23.12
N GLU A 89 12.11 -17.02 23.67
CA GLU A 89 11.88 -17.48 25.03
C GLU A 89 10.74 -18.48 25.03
N GLU A 90 10.91 -19.57 25.77
CA GLU A 90 9.82 -20.50 26.08
C GLU A 90 9.23 -20.10 27.42
N VAL A 91 7.95 -19.74 27.44
CA VAL A 91 7.22 -19.28 28.63
C VAL A 91 5.83 -19.92 28.63
N ASP A 92 5.46 -20.58 29.72
CA ASP A 92 4.12 -21.14 29.95
C ASP A 92 3.55 -21.95 28.76
N ASP A 93 4.34 -22.91 28.26
CA ASP A 93 4.01 -23.73 27.08
C ASP A 93 3.81 -22.92 25.79
N ARG A 94 4.53 -21.80 25.65
CA ARG A 94 4.51 -20.95 24.45
C ARG A 94 5.93 -20.55 24.05
N LEU A 95 6.18 -20.48 22.75
CA LEU A 95 7.38 -19.90 22.16
C LEU A 95 7.10 -18.44 21.80
N LEU A 96 7.72 -17.53 22.53
CA LEU A 96 7.71 -16.10 22.26
C LEU A 96 8.94 -15.73 21.43
N MET A 97 8.76 -14.97 20.35
CA MET A 97 9.89 -14.48 19.53
C MET A 97 9.70 -13.01 19.17
N ASP A 98 10.75 -12.22 19.37
CA ASP A 98 10.84 -10.87 18.82
C ASP A 98 11.66 -10.90 17.52
N LEU A 99 11.03 -10.44 16.44
CA LEU A 99 11.59 -10.50 15.10
C LEU A 99 11.67 -9.09 14.50
N GLU A 100 12.71 -8.85 13.71
CA GLU A 100 12.70 -7.80 12.70
C GLU A 100 12.63 -8.45 11.32
N VAL A 101 11.69 -8.00 10.50
CA VAL A 101 11.49 -8.52 9.15
C VAL A 101 11.65 -7.39 8.14
N ASN A 102 12.51 -7.59 7.15
CA ASN A 102 12.70 -6.67 6.03
C ASN A 102 11.76 -7.08 4.90
N VAL A 103 10.77 -6.23 4.62
CA VAL A 103 9.74 -6.48 3.59
C VAL A 103 10.11 -5.71 2.32
N ASP A 104 9.93 -6.34 1.16
CA ASP A 104 10.01 -5.65 -0.13
C ASP A 104 8.80 -4.73 -0.31
N THR A 105 8.93 -3.50 0.19
CA THR A 105 7.91 -2.46 0.11
C THR A 105 7.47 -2.20 -1.33
N ALA A 106 8.39 -2.23 -2.30
CA ALA A 106 8.08 -1.93 -3.70
C ALA A 106 7.24 -3.05 -4.33
N ALA A 107 7.63 -4.31 -4.12
CA ALA A 107 6.86 -5.46 -4.57
C ALA A 107 5.48 -5.51 -3.89
N LEU A 108 5.42 -5.26 -2.58
CA LEU A 108 4.16 -5.22 -1.84
C LEU A 108 3.24 -4.10 -2.34
N ARG A 109 3.76 -2.88 -2.53
CA ARG A 109 2.98 -1.76 -3.09
C ARG A 109 2.41 -2.11 -4.46
N SER A 110 3.20 -2.75 -5.33
CA SER A 110 2.72 -3.18 -6.64
C SER A 110 1.55 -4.18 -6.54
N ILE A 111 1.62 -5.13 -5.60
CA ILE A 111 0.51 -6.06 -5.33
C ILE A 111 -0.72 -5.29 -4.85
N LEU A 112 -0.57 -4.40 -3.86
CA LEU A 112 -1.68 -3.64 -3.30
C LEU A 112 -2.36 -2.74 -4.34
N GLN A 113 -1.59 -2.15 -5.26
CA GLN A 113 -2.12 -1.39 -6.40
C GLN A 113 -2.90 -2.27 -7.36
N ARG A 114 -2.34 -3.43 -7.76
CA ARG A 114 -3.00 -4.36 -8.68
C ARG A 114 -4.27 -5.00 -8.08
N THR A 115 -4.29 -5.25 -6.78
CA THR A 115 -5.47 -5.80 -6.09
C THR A 115 -6.52 -4.71 -5.81
N GLY A 116 -6.20 -3.43 -6.02
CA GLY A 116 -7.07 -2.28 -5.74
C GLY A 116 -7.02 -1.77 -4.29
N VAL A 117 -6.39 -2.53 -3.39
CA VAL A 117 -6.29 -2.21 -1.95
C VAL A 117 -5.70 -0.83 -1.69
N TYR A 118 -4.67 -0.48 -2.48
CA TYR A 118 -4.01 0.81 -2.37
C TYR A 118 -4.97 1.97 -2.60
N TYR A 119 -5.75 1.88 -3.68
CA TYR A 119 -6.63 2.95 -4.14
C TYR A 119 -7.93 3.06 -3.35
N THR A 120 -8.44 1.94 -2.85
CA THR A 120 -9.74 1.90 -2.18
C THR A 120 -9.62 1.86 -0.65
N SER A 121 -8.45 2.23 -0.12
CA SER A 121 -8.21 2.30 1.33
C SER A 121 -8.87 3.53 1.98
N THR A 122 -9.12 4.59 1.23
CA THR A 122 -9.77 5.83 1.71
C THR A 122 -11.27 5.83 1.45
N ALA A 123 -11.69 5.31 0.29
CA ALA A 123 -13.09 5.17 -0.09
C ALA A 123 -13.28 3.93 -0.98
N PRO A 124 -14.40 3.20 -0.86
CA PRO A 124 -14.69 2.09 -1.75
C PRO A 124 -14.95 2.57 -3.18
N TRP A 125 -14.53 1.77 -4.16
CA TRP A 125 -14.91 2.02 -5.56
C TRP A 125 -16.24 1.36 -5.88
N LYS A 126 -17.20 2.15 -6.35
CA LYS A 126 -18.55 1.68 -6.67
C LYS A 126 -18.62 1.08 -8.06
N TYR A 127 -19.36 -0.02 -8.22
CA TYR A 127 -19.54 -0.67 -9.51
C TYR A 127 -20.87 -1.44 -9.60
N ASP A 128 -21.42 -1.57 -10.80
CA ASP A 128 -22.55 -2.44 -11.08
C ASP A 128 -22.06 -3.87 -11.35
N LEU A 129 -22.75 -4.87 -10.80
CA LEU A 129 -22.38 -6.28 -10.91
C LEU A 129 -23.48 -7.08 -11.60
N SER A 130 -23.14 -7.70 -12.73
CA SER A 130 -23.98 -8.73 -13.35
C SER A 130 -23.30 -10.10 -13.29
N THR A 131 -24.05 -11.13 -12.90
CA THR A 131 -23.53 -12.51 -12.82
C THR A 131 -24.41 -13.49 -13.57
N ARG A 132 -23.82 -14.41 -14.34
CA ARG A 132 -24.53 -15.49 -15.03
C ARG A 132 -23.90 -16.85 -14.75
N GLY A 133 -24.73 -17.84 -14.43
CA GLY A 133 -24.29 -19.21 -14.16
C GLY A 133 -23.63 -19.42 -12.78
N SER A 134 -23.61 -18.39 -11.93
CA SER A 134 -23.05 -18.45 -10.58
C SER A 134 -23.96 -19.23 -9.62
N GLY A 135 -23.35 -20.04 -8.74
CA GLY A 135 -24.02 -20.78 -7.67
C GLY A 135 -23.81 -20.16 -6.28
N PRO A 136 -24.46 -20.70 -5.22
CA PRO A 136 -24.38 -20.15 -3.86
C PRO A 136 -22.96 -19.98 -3.31
N GLY A 137 -22.06 -20.94 -3.57
CA GLY A 137 -20.67 -20.88 -3.13
C GLY A 137 -19.85 -19.77 -3.81
N ASP A 138 -20.24 -19.37 -5.02
CA ASP A 138 -19.54 -18.33 -5.78
C ASP A 138 -19.79 -16.95 -5.15
N PHE A 139 -20.97 -16.72 -4.55
CA PHE A 139 -21.29 -15.44 -3.89
C PHE A 139 -20.45 -15.19 -2.63
N GLY A 140 -20.14 -16.23 -1.85
CA GLY A 140 -19.24 -16.10 -0.69
C GLY A 140 -17.83 -15.69 -1.11
N MET A 141 -17.32 -16.30 -2.19
CA MET A 141 -16.02 -15.92 -2.77
C MET A 141 -16.05 -14.50 -3.34
N LEU A 142 -17.11 -14.13 -4.07
CA LEU A 142 -17.30 -12.76 -4.57
C LEU A 142 -17.28 -11.73 -3.43
N GLN A 143 -17.99 -11.99 -2.34
CA GLN A 143 -18.01 -11.09 -1.19
C GLN A 143 -16.62 -10.91 -0.56
N ARG A 144 -15.85 -11.99 -0.46
CA ARG A 144 -14.46 -11.93 0.03
C ARG A 144 -13.58 -11.10 -0.91
N LEU A 145 -13.70 -11.34 -2.22
CA LEU A 145 -12.97 -10.61 -3.26
C LEU A 145 -13.31 -9.11 -3.27
N GLN A 146 -14.61 -8.76 -3.18
CA GLN A 146 -15.09 -7.38 -3.04
C GLN A 146 -14.50 -6.70 -1.80
N THR A 147 -14.50 -7.40 -0.66
CA THR A 147 -13.97 -6.87 0.60
C THR A 147 -12.47 -6.58 0.50
N ILE A 148 -11.69 -7.49 -0.08
CA ILE A 148 -10.23 -7.30 -0.27
C ILE A 148 -9.98 -6.14 -1.24
N THR A 149 -10.58 -6.19 -2.42
CA THR A 149 -10.41 -5.17 -3.47
C THR A 149 -10.95 -3.80 -3.04
N GLY A 150 -11.88 -3.75 -2.08
CA GLY A 150 -12.50 -2.52 -1.59
C GLY A 150 -13.48 -1.93 -2.61
N VAL A 151 -14.22 -2.79 -3.28
CA VAL A 151 -15.26 -2.39 -4.24
C VAL A 151 -16.64 -2.71 -3.68
N GLU A 152 -17.60 -1.84 -3.96
CA GLU A 152 -18.97 -1.95 -3.47
C GLU A 152 -19.97 -1.95 -4.62
N VAL A 153 -20.97 -2.83 -4.53
CA VAL A 153 -22.00 -2.94 -5.57
C VAL A 153 -22.94 -1.74 -5.44
N ASP A 154 -23.10 -1.03 -6.55
CA ASP A 154 -24.04 0.08 -6.72
C ASP A 154 -24.54 0.03 -8.17
N SER A 155 -25.84 -0.24 -8.35
CA SER A 155 -26.44 -0.44 -9.68
C SER A 155 -26.42 0.81 -10.56
N ASP A 156 -26.22 1.99 -9.96
CA ASP A 156 -26.14 3.26 -10.68
C ASP A 156 -24.67 3.67 -10.95
N ALA A 157 -23.70 2.82 -10.60
CA ALA A 157 -22.29 3.12 -10.79
C ALA A 157 -21.89 3.11 -12.28
N PRO A 158 -20.99 4.00 -12.71
CA PRO A 158 -20.53 4.09 -14.10
C PRO A 158 -19.58 2.94 -14.49
N THR A 159 -18.99 2.25 -13.53
CA THR A 159 -18.20 1.03 -13.76
C THR A 159 -19.13 -0.16 -13.74
N SER A 160 -19.15 -0.99 -14.77
CA SER A 160 -19.91 -2.24 -14.76
C SER A 160 -18.97 -3.44 -14.87
N VAL A 161 -19.28 -4.51 -14.14
CA VAL A 161 -18.55 -5.78 -14.16
C VAL A 161 -19.54 -6.90 -14.42
N SER A 162 -19.28 -7.66 -15.48
CA SER A 162 -20.07 -8.82 -15.85
C SER A 162 -19.26 -10.08 -15.67
N LEU A 163 -19.75 -11.04 -14.89
CA LEU A 163 -19.07 -12.33 -14.64
C LEU A 163 -19.94 -13.48 -15.12
N THR A 164 -19.38 -14.38 -15.93
CA THR A 164 -20.07 -15.55 -16.45
C THR A 164 -19.30 -16.82 -16.14
N ARG A 165 -19.95 -17.75 -15.44
CA ARG A 165 -19.45 -19.12 -15.29
C ARG A 165 -19.87 -19.95 -16.49
N ARG A 166 -18.89 -20.60 -17.12
CA ARG A 166 -19.08 -21.46 -18.30
C ARG A 166 -19.39 -22.90 -17.87
N GLN A 167 -19.89 -23.69 -18.82
CA GLN A 167 -20.29 -25.09 -18.57
C GLN A 167 -19.11 -26.00 -18.19
N ASP A 168 -17.91 -25.69 -18.66
CA ASP A 168 -16.66 -26.38 -18.33
C ASP A 168 -16.10 -25.98 -16.95
N GLY A 169 -16.80 -25.12 -16.21
CA GLY A 169 -16.40 -24.62 -14.90
C GLY A 169 -15.45 -23.42 -14.94
N SER A 170 -14.95 -23.03 -16.12
CA SER A 170 -14.15 -21.82 -16.29
C SER A 170 -15.00 -20.55 -16.12
N TRP A 171 -14.33 -19.43 -15.92
CA TRP A 171 -14.95 -18.13 -15.76
C TRP A 171 -14.52 -17.20 -16.90
N SER A 172 -15.43 -16.33 -17.30
CA SER A 172 -15.15 -15.15 -18.12
C SER A 172 -15.71 -13.93 -17.44
N GLY A 173 -15.07 -12.79 -17.62
CA GLY A 173 -15.59 -11.55 -17.12
C GLY A 173 -15.21 -10.36 -17.98
N VAL A 174 -16.00 -9.31 -17.88
CA VAL A 174 -15.84 -8.04 -18.58
C VAL A 174 -15.92 -6.93 -17.55
N ILE A 175 -15.03 -5.95 -17.66
CA ILE A 175 -15.12 -4.68 -16.92
C ILE A 175 -15.23 -3.54 -17.94
N ASP A 176 -16.23 -2.69 -17.75
CA ASP A 176 -16.53 -1.53 -18.58
C ASP A 176 -16.52 -0.25 -17.73
N TYR A 177 -15.85 0.78 -18.21
CA TYR A 177 -15.84 2.11 -17.60
C TYR A 177 -15.48 3.18 -18.63
N LYS A 178 -16.40 4.12 -18.86
CA LYS A 178 -16.26 5.15 -19.91
C LYS A 178 -15.95 4.48 -21.26
N ASP A 179 -14.83 4.82 -21.89
CA ASP A 179 -14.37 4.27 -23.18
C ASP A 179 -13.45 3.03 -23.02
N ILE A 180 -13.36 2.47 -21.81
CA ILE A 180 -12.49 1.35 -21.49
C ILE A 180 -13.33 0.09 -21.29
N THR A 181 -13.08 -0.92 -22.12
CA THR A 181 -13.64 -2.27 -21.99
C THR A 181 -12.51 -3.29 -21.93
N HIS A 182 -12.58 -4.23 -21.00
CA HIS A 182 -11.62 -5.34 -20.92
C HIS A 182 -12.29 -6.65 -20.58
N GLU A 183 -11.99 -7.68 -21.38
CA GLU A 183 -12.49 -9.04 -21.18
C GLU A 183 -11.34 -9.97 -20.79
N VAL A 184 -11.60 -10.84 -19.80
CA VAL A 184 -10.67 -11.86 -19.32
C VAL A 184 -11.39 -13.20 -19.21
N THR A 185 -10.65 -14.28 -19.45
CA THR A 185 -11.09 -15.65 -19.18
C THR A 185 -10.08 -16.37 -18.31
N GLY A 186 -10.53 -17.17 -17.35
CA GLY A 186 -9.66 -17.87 -16.41
C GLY A 186 -10.27 -19.16 -15.88
N GLY A 187 -9.43 -20.00 -15.29
CA GLY A 187 -9.86 -21.31 -14.76
C GLY A 187 -10.76 -21.21 -13.53
N ASN A 188 -10.77 -20.07 -12.84
CA ASN A 188 -11.59 -19.85 -11.66
C ASN A 188 -11.99 -18.37 -11.52
N LEU A 189 -12.93 -18.10 -10.62
CA LEU A 189 -13.43 -16.76 -10.34
C LEU A 189 -12.33 -15.81 -9.85
N TYR A 190 -11.44 -16.29 -8.98
CA TYR A 190 -10.37 -15.47 -8.40
C TYR A 190 -9.46 -14.90 -9.48
N SER A 191 -8.98 -15.73 -10.42
CA SER A 191 -8.09 -15.26 -11.49
C SER A 191 -8.76 -14.20 -12.36
N VAL A 192 -10.03 -14.42 -12.74
CA VAL A 192 -10.78 -13.46 -13.56
C VAL A 192 -10.99 -12.15 -12.81
N TRP A 193 -11.39 -12.21 -11.54
CA TRP A 193 -11.58 -11.03 -10.71
C TRP A 193 -10.29 -10.22 -10.55
N SER A 194 -9.20 -10.89 -10.16
CA SER A 194 -7.91 -10.25 -9.97
C SER A 194 -7.40 -9.59 -11.26
N ASP A 195 -7.56 -10.23 -12.41
CA ASP A 195 -7.10 -9.68 -13.69
C ASP A 195 -7.93 -8.48 -14.15
N LEU A 196 -9.26 -8.52 -13.99
CA LEU A 196 -10.13 -7.38 -14.33
C LEU A 196 -9.81 -6.15 -13.50
N TRP A 197 -9.68 -6.31 -12.18
CA TRP A 197 -9.38 -5.18 -11.29
C TRP A 197 -7.93 -4.73 -11.40
N ALA A 198 -6.97 -5.64 -11.61
CA ALA A 198 -5.59 -5.25 -11.89
C ALA A 198 -5.49 -4.45 -13.19
N PHE A 199 -6.21 -4.84 -14.24
CA PHE A 199 -6.33 -4.03 -15.45
C PHE A 199 -6.91 -2.66 -15.12
N PHE A 200 -8.01 -2.60 -14.37
CA PHE A 200 -8.74 -1.37 -14.08
C PHE A 200 -7.92 -0.35 -13.27
N PHE A 201 -7.39 -0.76 -12.12
CA PHE A 201 -6.65 0.12 -11.21
C PHE A 201 -5.26 0.54 -11.71
N THR A 202 -4.78 -0.06 -12.79
CA THR A 202 -3.51 0.35 -13.43
C THR A 202 -3.72 1.33 -14.58
N ARG A 203 -4.97 1.75 -14.86
CA ARG A 203 -5.30 2.72 -15.91
C ARG A 203 -5.09 4.15 -15.41
N PRO A 204 -4.33 5.00 -16.14
CA PRO A 204 -4.16 6.40 -15.79
C PRO A 204 -5.48 7.15 -15.62
N GLU A 205 -6.49 6.83 -16.43
CA GLU A 205 -7.82 7.45 -16.41
C GLU A 205 -8.62 7.14 -15.14
N VAL A 206 -8.36 5.96 -14.55
CA VAL A 206 -8.95 5.56 -13.27
C VAL A 206 -8.17 6.19 -12.13
N MET A 207 -6.84 6.15 -12.21
CA MET A 207 -5.98 6.76 -11.20
C MET A 207 -6.26 8.27 -11.03
N SER A 208 -6.48 8.99 -12.13
CA SER A 208 -6.78 10.43 -12.09
C SER A 208 -8.07 10.79 -11.35
N GLU A 209 -9.05 9.87 -11.27
CA GLU A 209 -10.30 10.08 -10.51
C GLU A 209 -10.11 9.90 -9.00
N MET A 210 -9.05 9.19 -8.61
CA MET A 210 -8.75 8.88 -7.21
C MET A 210 -7.68 9.82 -6.63
N THR A 211 -6.86 10.41 -7.49
CA THR A 211 -5.77 11.30 -7.08
C THR A 211 -6.14 12.76 -7.24
N MET A 212 -5.57 13.60 -6.39
CA MET A 212 -5.66 15.05 -6.50
C MET A 212 -4.29 15.63 -6.86
N ASP A 213 -4.29 16.57 -7.81
CA ASP A 213 -3.13 17.36 -8.16
C ASP A 213 -3.11 18.66 -7.37
N PHE A 214 -1.94 19.03 -6.87
CA PHE A 214 -1.75 20.30 -6.18
C PHE A 214 -0.37 20.87 -6.44
N THR A 215 -0.27 22.19 -6.31
CA THR A 215 0.97 22.92 -6.47
C THR A 215 1.50 23.31 -5.09
N LEU A 216 2.64 22.70 -4.73
CA LEU A 216 3.42 23.10 -3.57
C LEU A 216 4.34 24.25 -3.97
N LYS A 217 4.23 25.37 -3.27
CA LYS A 217 5.15 26.51 -3.41
C LYS A 217 5.94 26.65 -2.11
N THR A 218 7.24 26.80 -2.20
CA THR A 218 8.10 26.96 -1.03
C THR A 218 9.08 28.12 -1.19
N THR A 219 9.47 28.70 -0.05
CA THR A 219 10.38 29.83 0.02
C THR A 219 11.32 29.69 1.22
N GLY A 220 12.53 30.24 1.12
CA GLY A 220 13.50 30.22 2.23
C GLY A 220 14.57 29.14 2.14
N TRP A 221 14.72 28.48 0.99
CA TRP A 221 15.82 27.53 0.80
C TRP A 221 17.17 28.25 0.79
N ALA A 222 18.16 27.68 1.47
CA ALA A 222 19.52 28.23 1.52
C ALA A 222 20.32 27.97 0.24
N THR A 223 20.07 26.83 -0.42
CA THR A 223 20.81 26.40 -1.62
C THR A 223 19.89 25.66 -2.60
N THR A 224 20.30 25.58 -3.86
CA THR A 224 19.67 24.71 -4.86
C THR A 224 19.85 23.23 -4.52
N ASP A 225 20.95 22.85 -3.87
CA ASP A 225 21.19 21.46 -3.44
C ASP A 225 20.15 20.99 -2.42
N ALA A 226 19.74 21.88 -1.50
CA ALA A 226 18.67 21.57 -0.55
C ALA A 226 17.33 21.33 -1.25
N ILE A 227 17.06 22.05 -2.35
CA ILE A 227 15.87 21.87 -3.18
C ILE A 227 15.92 20.51 -3.90
N MET A 228 17.06 20.16 -4.49
CA MET A 228 17.23 18.86 -5.17
C MET A 228 17.12 17.68 -4.19
N HIS A 229 17.71 17.81 -3.00
CA HIS A 229 17.57 16.80 -1.96
C HIS A 229 16.13 16.64 -1.50
N PHE A 230 15.40 17.76 -1.38
CA PHE A 230 13.97 17.70 -1.07
C PHE A 230 13.16 17.05 -2.20
N ASP A 231 13.50 17.29 -3.46
CA ASP A 231 12.85 16.65 -4.61
C ASP A 231 13.01 15.12 -4.62
N GLU A 232 14.22 14.61 -4.36
CA GLU A 232 14.44 13.18 -4.20
C GLU A 232 13.67 12.60 -3.01
N MET A 233 13.67 13.34 -1.91
CA MET A 233 13.06 12.87 -0.68
C MET A 233 11.53 12.92 -0.72
N ILE A 234 10.91 13.92 -1.33
CA ILE A 234 9.44 13.97 -1.44
C ILE A 234 8.91 12.81 -2.31
N LEU A 235 9.66 12.41 -3.33
CA LEU A 235 9.36 11.23 -4.15
C LEU A 235 9.56 9.92 -3.38
N SER A 236 10.44 9.90 -2.37
CA SER A 236 10.62 8.74 -1.47
C SER A 236 9.49 8.54 -0.45
N TRP A 237 8.52 9.46 -0.38
CA TRP A 237 7.35 9.32 0.50
C TRP A 237 6.29 8.44 -0.17
N ASP A 238 6.62 7.16 -0.40
CA ASP A 238 5.84 6.17 -1.16
C ASP A 238 4.36 6.03 -0.74
N GLU A 239 4.04 6.39 0.50
CA GLU A 239 2.68 6.35 1.07
C GLU A 239 1.81 7.56 0.68
N LYS A 240 2.44 8.60 0.13
CA LYS A 240 1.87 9.96 0.10
C LYS A 240 1.96 10.64 -1.26
N VAL A 241 2.93 10.30 -2.09
CA VAL A 241 3.13 10.94 -3.40
C VAL A 241 3.08 9.89 -4.51
N GLU A 242 2.11 10.00 -5.41
CA GLU A 242 2.04 9.18 -6.63
C GLU A 242 3.03 9.67 -7.68
N LYS A 243 3.11 10.99 -7.82
CA LYS A 243 3.96 11.66 -8.80
C LYS A 243 4.36 13.03 -8.28
N GLY A 244 5.59 13.42 -8.54
CA GLY A 244 6.09 14.75 -8.24
C GLY A 244 7.02 15.23 -9.33
N SER A 245 6.97 16.53 -9.63
CA SER A 245 7.92 17.17 -10.53
C SER A 245 8.12 18.62 -10.15
N ILE A 246 9.37 19.07 -10.17
CA ILE A 246 9.71 20.49 -10.04
C ILE A 246 9.05 21.26 -11.18
N LEU A 247 8.25 22.26 -10.82
CA LEU A 247 7.64 23.21 -11.73
C LEU A 247 8.59 24.39 -12.01
N TYR A 248 9.25 24.91 -10.96
CA TYR A 248 10.20 26.01 -11.09
C TYR A 248 11.20 26.05 -9.93
N ILE A 249 12.33 26.70 -10.19
CA ILE A 249 13.29 27.18 -9.18
C ILE A 249 13.61 28.64 -9.51
N HIS A 250 13.45 29.53 -8.54
CA HIS A 250 13.75 30.95 -8.68
C HIS A 250 14.70 31.41 -7.58
N THR A 251 15.74 32.16 -7.96
CA THR A 251 16.62 32.85 -7.01
C THR A 251 15.90 34.08 -6.48
N ASP A 252 15.82 34.22 -5.16
CA ASP A 252 15.20 35.35 -4.47
C ASP A 252 16.06 35.78 -3.29
N VAL A 253 17.06 36.62 -3.56
CA VAL A 253 18.14 36.98 -2.63
C VAL A 253 17.57 37.42 -1.27
N PRO A 254 18.00 36.82 -0.14
CA PRO A 254 19.15 35.93 0.03
C PRO A 254 18.86 34.42 -0.08
N SER A 255 17.70 34.02 -0.56
CA SER A 255 17.19 32.64 -0.56
C SER A 255 16.79 32.13 -1.95
N TYR A 256 16.26 30.92 -2.01
CA TYR A 256 15.62 30.37 -3.20
C TYR A 256 14.14 30.05 -2.93
N ARG A 257 13.36 30.09 -4.01
CA ARG A 257 11.96 29.66 -4.07
C ARG A 257 11.84 28.52 -5.06
N ALA A 258 10.97 27.57 -4.77
CA ALA A 258 10.71 26.46 -5.67
C ALA A 258 9.23 26.10 -5.67
N GLY A 259 8.80 25.44 -6.75
CA GLY A 259 7.45 24.96 -6.93
C GLY A 259 7.46 23.52 -7.42
N TRP A 260 6.51 22.71 -6.96
CA TRP A 260 6.29 21.34 -7.42
C TRP A 260 4.83 21.17 -7.81
N THR A 261 4.61 20.36 -8.84
CA THR A 261 3.32 19.70 -9.05
C THR A 261 3.40 18.33 -8.40
N LEU A 262 2.45 18.04 -7.53
CA LEU A 262 2.38 16.80 -6.76
C LEU A 262 1.00 16.16 -6.96
N THR A 263 0.98 14.85 -7.13
CA THR A 263 -0.23 14.03 -7.26
C THR A 263 -0.30 13.09 -6.06
N THR A 264 -1.45 13.03 -5.39
CA THR A 264 -1.63 12.21 -4.18
C THR A 264 -3.03 11.63 -4.07
N LEU A 265 -3.16 10.45 -3.46
CA LEU A 265 -4.44 9.86 -3.06
C LEU A 265 -4.96 10.43 -1.72
N ASN A 266 -4.10 11.06 -0.91
CA ASN A 266 -4.47 11.61 0.40
C ASN A 266 -3.83 12.99 0.62
N PRO A 267 -4.51 14.08 0.19
CA PRO A 267 -3.96 15.42 0.29
C PRO A 267 -3.75 15.87 1.73
N ASP A 268 -4.60 15.45 2.67
CA ASP A 268 -4.49 15.85 4.07
C ASP A 268 -3.26 15.24 4.74
N LEU A 269 -2.97 13.96 4.46
CA LEU A 269 -1.79 13.29 4.97
C LEU A 269 -0.50 13.93 4.44
N LEU A 270 -0.50 14.31 3.16
CA LEU A 270 0.64 15.00 2.54
C LEU A 270 0.81 16.43 3.07
N LYS A 271 -0.28 17.20 3.20
CA LYS A 271 -0.28 18.53 3.83
C LYS A 271 0.30 18.47 5.24
N LYS A 272 -0.15 17.51 6.06
CA LYS A 272 0.39 17.30 7.42
C LYS A 272 1.88 17.01 7.39
N ARG A 273 2.34 16.11 6.53
CA ARG A 273 3.76 15.74 6.42
C ARG A 273 4.63 16.92 5.99
N LEU A 274 4.18 17.70 5.01
CA LEU A 274 4.86 18.93 4.59
C LEU A 274 4.93 19.96 5.72
N GLY A 275 3.84 20.10 6.48
CA GLY A 275 3.74 20.93 7.68
C GLY A 275 4.69 20.55 8.80
N GLU A 276 5.00 19.26 8.96
CA GLU A 276 5.99 18.79 9.94
C GLU A 276 7.43 18.94 9.42
N TYR A 277 7.64 18.71 8.12
CA TYR A 277 8.98 18.61 7.54
C TYR A 277 9.63 19.97 7.25
N LEU A 278 8.91 20.88 6.57
CA LEU A 278 9.47 22.12 6.02
C LEU A 278 9.80 23.19 7.08
N PRO A 279 8.92 23.46 8.08
CA PRO A 279 9.20 24.49 9.08
C PRO A 279 10.46 24.22 9.91
N SER A 280 10.76 22.94 10.21
CA SER A 280 11.97 22.54 10.93
C SER A 280 13.28 22.92 10.20
N ARG A 281 13.19 23.24 8.90
CA ARG A 281 14.31 23.64 8.04
C ARG A 281 14.27 25.14 7.68
N GLY A 282 13.38 25.92 8.30
CA GLY A 282 13.22 27.34 8.00
C GLY A 282 12.59 27.61 6.62
N VAL A 283 11.96 26.59 6.02
CA VAL A 283 11.30 26.71 4.72
C VAL A 283 9.80 26.95 4.94
N TYR A 284 9.30 28.04 4.38
CA TYR A 284 7.88 28.36 4.35
C TYR A 284 7.23 27.73 3.13
N HIS A 285 5.95 27.36 3.25
CA HIS A 285 5.23 26.73 2.15
C HIS A 285 3.76 27.14 2.08
N THR A 286 3.23 27.10 0.86
CA THR A 286 1.80 27.19 0.56
C THR A 286 1.42 26.07 -0.40
N ILE A 287 0.17 25.60 -0.29
CA ILE A 287 -0.36 24.53 -1.12
C ILE A 287 -1.61 25.06 -1.81
N ASP A 288 -1.58 25.07 -3.14
CA ASP A 288 -2.71 25.45 -3.97
C ASP A 288 -3.29 24.19 -4.62
N GLU A 289 -4.58 23.92 -4.42
CA GLU A 289 -5.26 22.81 -5.08
C GLU A 289 -5.49 23.16 -6.55
N ASN A 290 -5.04 22.29 -7.46
CA ASN A 290 -5.32 22.47 -8.88
C ASN A 290 -6.70 21.88 -9.15
N THR A 291 -7.73 22.71 -9.06
CA THR A 291 -9.08 22.29 -9.46
C THR A 291 -9.06 22.06 -10.98
N GLN A 292 -9.26 20.81 -11.42
CA GLN A 292 -9.57 20.48 -12.81
C GLN A 292 -11.03 20.82 -13.11
#